data_AF-G7YE63-F1
#
_entry.id   AF-G7YE63-F1
#
_cell.length_a   1.000
_cell.length_b   1.000
_cell.length_c   1.000
_cell.angle_alpha   90.00
_cell.angle_beta   90.00
_cell.angle_gamma   90.00
#
_symmetry.space_group_name_H-M   'P 1'
#
loop_
_entity.id
_entity.type
_entity.pdbx_description
1 polymer ?
#
loop_
_entity_poly.entity_id
_entity_poly.type
_entity_poly.pdbx_seq_one_letter_code
_entity_poly.pdbx_strand_id
1 'polypeptide(L)'
;MQLSRMREAGWWDMFIEEAKNILSVYRALPIGEQSVLNNIILERPELYYRVPCEWHVQLWYEEVYRCCPVIWTDRLPEETICPERDSSEPGNINHPGTPNLVHFCAGRSKPESGISPPKSIRTLPISTKTQTRDELRAKFLEVYWNFNAIAQTCYD
;
A
#
# COMPACT_ATOMS: atom_id res chain seq x y z
N MET A 1 -11.52 10.30 -0.21
CA MET A 1 -12.40 10.03 -1.37
C MET A 1 -13.32 11.23 -1.58
N GLN A 2 -13.31 11.86 -2.76
CA GLN A 2 -14.10 13.07 -3.03
C GLN A 2 -15.47 12.72 -3.62
N LEU A 3 -16.40 12.32 -2.76
CA LEU A 3 -17.70 11.75 -3.14
C LEU A 3 -18.62 12.71 -3.91
N SER A 4 -18.50 14.03 -3.72
CA SER A 4 -19.24 15.02 -4.51
C SER A 4 -18.79 15.02 -5.96
N ARG A 5 -17.48 15.16 -6.20
CA ARG A 5 -16.87 15.14 -7.53
C ARG A 5 -17.13 13.84 -8.27
N MET A 6 -17.12 12.70 -7.57
CA MET A 6 -17.47 11.41 -8.16
C MET A 6 -18.92 11.37 -8.64
N ARG A 7 -19.86 11.92 -7.86
CA ARG A 7 -21.27 12.02 -8.28
C ARG A 7 -21.46 12.96 -9.47
N GLU A 8 -20.82 14.12 -9.43
CA GLU A 8 -20.86 15.10 -10.53
C GLU A 8 -20.27 14.55 -11.83
N ALA A 9 -19.23 13.71 -11.74
CA ALA A 9 -18.61 13.07 -12.90
C ALA A 9 -19.37 11.84 -13.42
N GLY A 10 -20.51 11.46 -12.82
CA GLY A 10 -21.25 10.26 -13.24
C GLY A 10 -20.49 8.94 -12.96
N TRP A 11 -19.67 8.92 -11.91
CA TRP A 11 -18.76 7.80 -11.61
C TRP A 11 -19.47 6.44 -11.51
N TRP A 12 -20.67 6.42 -10.94
CA TRP A 12 -21.42 5.18 -10.75
C TRP A 12 -21.76 4.50 -12.08
N ASP A 13 -22.25 5.27 -13.06
CA ASP A 13 -22.64 4.74 -14.37
C ASP A 13 -21.40 4.23 -15.13
N MET A 14 -20.31 5.01 -15.12
CA MET A 14 -19.02 4.59 -15.70
C MET A 14 -18.50 3.30 -15.06
N PHE A 15 -18.54 3.20 -13.73
CA PHE A 15 -18.09 2.00 -13.01
C PHE A 15 -18.91 0.77 -13.38
N ILE A 16 -20.24 0.89 -13.40
CA ILE A 16 -21.13 -0.23 -13.72
C ILE A 16 -20.99 -0.65 -15.19
N GLU A 17 -20.89 0.29 -16.11
CA GLU A 17 -20.65 0.01 -17.53
C GLU A 17 -19.34 -0.75 -17.73
N GLU A 18 -18.26 -0.25 -17.14
CA GLU A 18 -16.95 -0.88 -17.30
C GLU A 18 -16.86 -2.24 -16.59
N ALA A 19 -17.50 -2.39 -15.42
CA ALA A 19 -17.64 -3.69 -14.78
C ALA A 19 -18.38 -4.70 -15.68
N LYS A 20 -19.45 -4.29 -16.37
CA LYS A 20 -20.17 -5.14 -17.34
C LYS A 20 -19.28 -5.51 -18.52
N ASN A 21 -18.50 -4.57 -19.05
CA ASN A 21 -17.55 -4.83 -20.15
C ASN A 21 -16.55 -5.90 -19.76
N ILE A 22 -15.88 -5.74 -18.62
CA ILE A 22 -14.90 -6.71 -18.10
C ILE A 22 -15.57 -8.07 -17.87
N LEU A 23 -16.74 -8.10 -17.21
CA LEU A 23 -17.48 -9.34 -16.96
C LEU A 23 -17.95 -10.04 -18.25
N SER A 24 -18.25 -9.29 -19.32
CA SER A 24 -18.65 -9.88 -20.60
C SER A 24 -17.50 -10.66 -21.26
N VAL A 25 -16.27 -10.18 -21.10
CA VAL A 25 -15.05 -10.77 -21.70
C VAL A 25 -14.46 -11.86 -20.81
N TYR A 26 -14.25 -11.55 -19.53
CA TYR A 26 -13.48 -12.40 -18.62
C TYR A 26 -14.34 -13.29 -17.73
N ARG A 27 -15.67 -13.06 -17.70
CA ARG A 27 -16.65 -13.75 -16.81
C ARG A 27 -16.37 -13.60 -15.32
N ALA A 28 -15.41 -12.77 -14.95
CA ALA A 28 -15.01 -12.45 -13.59
C ALA A 28 -14.33 -11.07 -13.57
N LEU A 29 -14.08 -10.55 -12.36
CA LEU A 29 -13.19 -9.42 -12.13
C LEU A 29 -11.85 -9.94 -11.59
N PRO A 30 -10.81 -10.13 -12.43
CA PRO A 30 -9.61 -10.88 -12.05
C PRO A 30 -8.84 -10.33 -10.84
N ILE A 31 -8.85 -9.01 -10.67
CA ILE A 31 -8.29 -8.31 -9.49
C ILE A 31 -9.37 -7.52 -8.76
N GLY A 32 -10.62 -8.00 -8.82
CA GLY A 32 -11.78 -7.34 -8.22
C GLY A 32 -12.05 -5.96 -8.83
N GLU A 33 -12.50 -5.04 -7.99
CA GLU A 33 -12.82 -3.65 -8.37
C GLU A 33 -11.63 -2.91 -9.00
N GLN A 34 -10.39 -3.27 -8.63
CA GLN A 34 -9.18 -2.69 -9.22
C GLN A 34 -9.12 -2.88 -10.74
N SER A 35 -9.74 -3.94 -11.28
CA SER A 35 -9.83 -4.16 -12.73
C SER A 35 -10.61 -3.02 -13.40
N VAL A 36 -11.76 -2.67 -12.82
CA VAL A 36 -12.65 -1.61 -13.30
C VAL A 36 -11.96 -0.25 -13.17
N LEU A 37 -11.36 0.01 -12.00
CA LEU A 37 -10.66 1.26 -11.73
C LEU A 37 -9.49 1.48 -12.69
N ASN A 38 -8.68 0.47 -12.95
CA ASN A 38 -7.54 0.58 -13.87
C ASN A 38 -8.00 0.98 -15.28
N ASN A 39 -9.08 0.38 -15.79
CA ASN A 39 -9.59 0.70 -17.12
C ASN A 39 -10.15 2.13 -17.17
N ILE A 40 -10.95 2.53 -16.17
CA ILE A 40 -11.46 3.91 -16.09
C ILE A 40 -10.31 4.92 -16.00
N ILE A 41 -9.26 4.65 -15.21
CA ILE A 41 -8.11 5.54 -15.09
C ILE A 41 -7.34 5.66 -16.42
N LEU A 42 -7.23 4.57 -17.17
CA LEU A 42 -6.59 4.59 -18.50
C LEU A 42 -7.38 5.43 -19.51
N GLU A 43 -8.71 5.36 -19.47
CA GLU A 43 -9.59 6.10 -20.38
C GLU A 43 -9.83 7.55 -19.94
N ARG A 44 -9.86 7.80 -18.63
CA ARG A 44 -10.21 9.07 -17.98
C ARG A 44 -9.16 9.48 -16.93
N PRO A 45 -7.88 9.68 -17.33
CA PRO A 45 -6.81 10.00 -16.39
C PRO A 45 -7.06 11.31 -15.62
N GLU A 46 -7.86 12.23 -16.15
CA GLU A 46 -8.26 13.49 -15.50
C GLU A 46 -9.10 13.30 -14.23
N LEU A 47 -9.76 12.15 -14.09
CA LEU A 47 -10.54 11.81 -12.90
C LEU A 47 -9.67 11.26 -11.77
N TYR A 48 -8.41 10.92 -12.07
CA TYR A 48 -7.51 10.26 -11.15
C TYR A 48 -6.50 11.23 -10.56
N TYR A 49 -6.46 11.29 -9.22
CA TYR A 49 -5.37 11.93 -8.50
C TYR A 49 -4.30 10.87 -8.18
N ARG A 50 -3.10 11.03 -8.75
CA ARG A 50 -1.99 10.13 -8.50
C ARG A 50 -1.44 10.34 -7.08
N VAL A 51 -1.62 9.34 -6.25
CA VAL A 51 -1.05 9.32 -4.89
C VAL A 51 0.42 8.89 -4.97
N PRO A 52 1.34 9.53 -4.23
CA PRO A 52 2.72 9.08 -4.10
C PRO A 52 2.79 7.63 -3.62
N CYS A 53 3.77 6.87 -4.12
CA CYS A 53 3.81 5.41 -3.92
C CYS A 53 4.04 5.01 -2.46
N GLU A 54 4.60 5.89 -1.64
CA GLU A 54 4.84 5.72 -0.21
C GLU A 54 3.54 5.51 0.58
N TRP A 55 2.41 5.97 0.04
CA TRP A 55 1.07 5.78 0.60
C TRP A 55 0.40 4.47 0.15
N HIS A 56 1.07 3.66 -0.67
CA HIS A 56 0.59 2.33 -1.04
C HIS A 56 1.74 1.43 -1.47
N VAL A 57 2.72 1.19 -0.60
CA VAL A 57 3.85 0.30 -0.90
C VAL A 57 3.34 -1.15 -0.96
N GLN A 58 3.17 -1.68 -2.17
CA GLN A 58 2.61 -3.02 -2.40
C GLN A 58 3.69 -4.10 -2.32
N LEU A 59 3.57 -5.02 -1.37
CA LEU A 59 4.54 -6.09 -1.15
C LEU A 59 4.34 -7.35 -1.99
N TRP A 60 3.56 -7.27 -3.07
CA TRP A 60 3.35 -8.40 -4.00
C TRP A 60 4.52 -8.55 -4.98
N TYR A 61 5.01 -7.43 -5.53
CA TYR A 61 5.93 -7.39 -6.66
C TYR A 61 7.39 -7.49 -6.22
N GLU A 62 8.18 -8.34 -6.89
CA GLU A 62 9.59 -8.57 -6.54
C GLU A 62 10.45 -7.31 -6.66
N GLU A 63 10.20 -6.50 -7.69
CA GLU A 63 10.94 -5.27 -7.93
C GLU A 63 10.27 -4.03 -7.31
N VAL A 64 9.52 -4.19 -6.21
CA VAL A 64 8.93 -3.04 -5.49
C VAL A 64 9.97 -1.97 -5.17
N TYR A 65 11.21 -2.38 -4.89
CA TYR A 65 12.35 -1.48 -4.62
C TYR A 65 12.76 -0.61 -5.83
N ARG A 66 12.36 -0.98 -7.06
CA ARG A 66 12.55 -0.16 -8.28
C ARG A 66 11.37 0.77 -8.51
N CYS A 67 10.14 0.29 -8.26
CA CYS A 67 8.91 1.05 -8.53
C CYS A 67 8.58 2.07 -7.43
N CYS A 68 8.89 1.73 -6.18
CA CYS A 68 8.74 2.59 -5.02
C CYS A 68 9.93 2.39 -4.07
N PRO A 69 11.09 3.00 -4.38
CA PRO A 69 12.27 2.89 -3.54
C PRO A 69 12.02 3.58 -2.19
N VAL A 70 11.94 2.78 -1.13
CA VAL A 70 11.66 3.26 0.21
C VAL A 70 12.61 2.67 1.26
N ILE A 71 12.77 3.40 2.34
CA ILE A 71 13.42 2.95 3.57
C ILE A 71 12.39 3.03 4.70
N TRP A 72 12.03 1.87 5.24
CA TRP A 72 11.21 1.70 6.43
C TRP A 72 12.10 1.58 7.67
N THR A 73 12.26 2.70 8.37
CA THR A 73 12.85 2.75 9.71
C THR A 73 11.75 2.79 10.77
N ASP A 74 12.06 2.32 11.98
CA ASP A 74 11.21 2.58 13.14
C ASP A 74 11.21 4.08 13.40
N ARG A 75 10.03 4.70 13.40
CA ARG A 75 9.91 6.12 13.76
C ARG A 75 9.91 6.23 15.27
N LEU A 76 10.76 7.09 15.82
CA LEU A 76 10.67 7.46 17.23
C LEU A 76 9.42 8.34 17.45
N PRO A 77 8.80 8.34 18.65
CA PRO A 77 7.62 9.17 18.94
C PRO A 77 7.83 10.68 18.67
N GLU A 78 9.06 11.15 18.78
CA GLU A 78 9.48 12.53 18.46
C GLU A 78 9.59 12.80 16.95
N GLU A 79 9.64 11.76 16.11
CA GLU A 79 9.67 11.84 14.64
C GLU A 79 8.27 11.83 14.01
N THR A 80 7.21 11.90 14.83
CA THR A 80 5.80 11.99 14.37
C THR A 80 5.46 13.36 13.75
N ILE A 81 6.47 14.19 13.48
CA ILE A 81 6.31 15.41 12.71
C ILE A 81 6.04 14.97 11.27
N CYS A 82 4.77 15.03 10.84
CA CYS A 82 4.45 15.01 9.42
C CYS A 82 5.23 16.18 8.82
N PRO A 83 6.28 15.95 8.01
CA PRO A 83 6.89 17.08 7.33
C PRO A 83 5.78 17.70 6.47
N GLU A 84 5.71 19.02 6.42
CA GLU A 84 5.00 19.76 5.37
C GLU A 84 5.70 19.46 4.03
N ARG A 85 5.65 18.20 3.58
CA ARG A 85 6.14 17.82 2.26
C ARG A 85 4.95 17.94 1.32
N ASP A 86 4.83 19.15 0.79
CA ASP A 86 4.14 19.46 -0.47
C ASP A 86 4.82 18.81 -1.70
N SER A 87 5.80 17.92 -1.52
CA SER A 87 6.41 17.22 -2.64
C SER A 87 5.49 16.09 -3.11
N SER A 88 4.73 16.38 -4.17
CA SER A 88 4.00 15.40 -4.97
C SER A 88 4.91 14.36 -5.66
N GLU A 89 6.23 14.51 -5.57
CA GLU A 89 7.20 13.61 -6.17
C GLU A 89 7.46 12.36 -5.31
N PRO A 90 7.32 11.15 -5.88
CA PRO A 90 7.70 9.92 -5.20
C PRO A 90 9.22 9.83 -5.04
N GLY A 91 9.65 9.10 -4.01
CA GLY A 91 11.05 8.75 -3.78
C GLY A 91 11.67 8.04 -4.97
N ASN A 92 12.98 8.22 -5.14
CA ASN A 92 13.77 7.57 -6.18
C ASN A 92 14.95 6.81 -5.59
N ILE A 93 15.70 6.06 -6.40
CA ILE A 93 16.76 5.19 -5.87
C ILE A 93 17.90 5.94 -5.17
N ASN A 94 18.12 7.21 -5.53
CA ASN A 94 19.14 8.08 -4.94
C ASN A 94 18.60 8.83 -3.70
N HIS A 95 17.28 9.05 -3.66
CA HIS A 95 16.56 9.71 -2.58
C HIS A 95 15.30 8.91 -2.24
N PRO A 96 15.44 7.75 -1.57
CA PRO A 96 14.31 6.89 -1.28
C PRO A 96 13.34 7.56 -0.31
N GLY A 97 12.06 7.26 -0.49
CA GLY A 97 10.99 7.76 0.39
C GLY A 97 10.94 7.00 1.71
N THR A 98 10.09 7.48 2.62
CA THR A 98 9.70 6.74 3.83
C THR A 98 8.27 6.25 3.62
N PRO A 99 7.98 4.96 3.84
CA PRO A 99 6.61 4.49 3.67
C PRO A 99 5.69 5.15 4.70
N ASN A 100 4.51 5.57 4.23
CA ASN A 100 3.39 6.03 5.06
C ASN A 100 2.37 4.91 5.24
N LEU A 101 2.17 4.09 4.20
CA LEU A 101 1.31 2.91 4.27
C LEU A 101 1.93 1.76 3.48
N VAL A 102 2.18 0.65 4.17
CA VAL A 102 2.67 -0.59 3.58
C VAL A 102 1.51 -1.57 3.46
N HIS A 103 1.27 -2.08 2.25
CA HIS A 103 0.19 -3.02 1.99
C HIS A 103 0.74 -4.44 1.84
N PHE A 104 0.42 -5.30 2.80
CA PHE A 104 0.74 -6.73 2.72
C PHE A 104 -0.22 -7.46 1.77
N CYS A 105 0.16 -7.50 0.49
CA CYS A 105 -0.48 -8.25 -0.59
C CYS A 105 0.35 -9.46 -1.05
N ALA A 106 1.13 -10.04 -0.13
CA ALA A 106 1.99 -11.19 -0.39
C ALA A 106 1.23 -12.52 -0.33
N GLY A 107 0.58 -12.91 -1.43
CA GLY A 107 -0.11 -14.19 -1.55
C GLY A 107 -1.58 -14.15 -1.10
N ARG A 108 -2.17 -15.34 -0.92
CA ARG A 108 -3.62 -15.50 -0.65
C ARG A 108 -3.99 -15.36 0.83
N SER A 109 -3.01 -15.49 1.72
CA SER A 109 -3.23 -15.46 3.17
C SER A 109 -2.73 -14.14 3.73
N LYS A 110 -3.54 -13.53 4.58
CA LYS A 110 -3.10 -12.40 5.39
C LYS A 110 -2.30 -12.90 6.59
N PRO A 111 -1.48 -12.07 7.25
CA PRO A 111 -0.70 -12.47 8.41
C PRO A 111 -1.52 -13.16 9.51
N GLU A 112 -2.75 -12.69 9.75
CA GLU A 112 -3.72 -13.27 10.68
C GLU A 112 -4.19 -14.69 10.30
N SER A 113 -4.08 -15.07 9.03
CA SER A 113 -4.71 -16.29 8.49
C SER A 113 -3.87 -17.56 8.62
N GLY A 114 -2.78 -17.54 9.41
CA GLY A 114 -1.98 -18.75 9.67
C GLY A 114 -0.46 -18.59 9.56
N ILE A 115 0.07 -17.38 9.48
CA ILE A 115 1.50 -17.16 9.67
C ILE A 115 1.77 -17.25 11.18
N SER A 116 2.52 -18.24 11.64
CA SER A 116 2.92 -18.26 13.05
C SER A 116 3.79 -17.03 13.36
N PRO A 117 3.65 -16.40 14.54
CA PRO A 117 4.56 -15.34 14.94
C PRO A 117 6.00 -15.85 14.85
N PRO A 118 6.94 -15.06 14.30
CA PRO A 118 8.33 -15.48 14.23
C PRO A 118 8.87 -15.76 15.64
N LYS A 119 9.59 -16.89 15.81
CA LYS A 119 10.14 -17.33 17.11
C LYS A 119 11.06 -16.30 17.78
N SER A 120 11.63 -15.40 16.98
CA SER A 120 12.38 -14.23 17.42
C SER A 120 12.08 -13.09 16.48
N ILE A 121 11.66 -11.96 17.00
CA ILE A 121 11.58 -10.72 16.25
C ILE A 121 13.00 -10.17 16.22
N ARG A 122 13.69 -10.37 15.09
CA ARG A 122 14.97 -9.69 14.88
C ARG A 122 14.65 -8.24 14.59
N THR A 123 15.06 -7.34 15.47
CA THR A 123 15.12 -5.91 15.17
C THR A 123 16.00 -5.77 13.93
N LEU A 124 15.38 -5.49 12.79
CA LEU A 124 16.12 -5.25 11.57
C LEU A 124 16.98 -4.00 11.79
N PRO A 125 18.29 -4.04 11.48
CA PRO A 125 19.13 -2.86 11.59
C PRO A 125 18.54 -1.74 10.72
N ILE A 126 18.64 -0.50 11.21
CA ILE A 126 18.21 0.70 10.48
C ILE A 126 18.90 0.67 9.10
N SER A 127 18.11 0.45 8.06
CA SER A 127 18.65 0.41 6.71
C SER A 127 18.95 1.83 6.25
N THR A 128 20.15 2.05 5.70
CA THR A 128 20.52 3.29 5.02
C THR A 128 20.32 3.21 3.50
N LYS A 129 19.80 2.08 3.03
CA LYS A 129 19.56 1.79 1.61
C LYS A 129 18.12 1.37 1.37
N THR A 130 17.66 1.60 0.15
CA THR A 130 16.37 1.09 -0.34
C THR A 130 16.21 -0.38 -0.01
N GLN A 131 15.11 -0.72 0.66
CA GLN A 131 14.84 -2.09 1.06
C GLN A 131 14.21 -2.89 -0.08
N THR A 132 14.62 -4.16 -0.18
CA THR A 132 14.02 -5.16 -1.06
C THR A 132 12.62 -5.54 -0.59
N ARG A 133 11.85 -6.21 -1.46
CA ARG A 133 10.52 -6.75 -1.12
C ARG A 133 10.58 -7.61 0.15
N ASP A 134 11.57 -8.50 0.26
CA ASP A 134 11.62 -9.47 1.33
C ASP A 134 12.03 -8.84 2.66
N GLU A 135 12.90 -7.83 2.64
CA GLU A 135 13.20 -6.99 3.81
C GLU A 135 11.95 -6.20 4.27
N LEU A 136 11.20 -5.61 3.34
CA LEU A 136 9.95 -4.92 3.67
C LEU A 136 8.87 -5.88 4.23
N ARG A 137 8.77 -7.11 3.69
CA ARG A 137 7.87 -8.15 4.24
C ARG A 137 8.28 -8.59 5.63
N ALA A 138 9.58 -8.79 5.86
CA ALA A 138 10.10 -9.13 7.18
C ALA A 138 9.79 -8.02 8.19
N LYS A 139 10.03 -6.75 7.81
CA LYS A 139 9.70 -5.60 8.65
C LYS A 139 8.19 -5.49 8.93
N PHE A 140 7.36 -5.72 7.91
CA PHE A 140 5.90 -5.73 8.09
C PHE A 140 5.47 -6.75 9.15
N LEU A 141 5.97 -7.98 9.04
CA LEU A 141 5.61 -9.05 9.98
C LEU A 141 6.15 -8.77 11.38
N GLU A 142 7.36 -8.23 11.51
CA GLU A 142 7.91 -7.74 12.79
C GLU A 142 6.95 -6.73 13.44
N VAL A 143 6.58 -5.67 12.71
CA VAL A 143 5.68 -4.62 13.22
C VAL A 143 4.32 -5.21 13.57
N TYR A 144 3.72 -5.97 12.66
CA TYR A 144 2.41 -6.58 12.86
C TYR A 144 2.34 -7.43 14.15
N TRP A 145 3.31 -8.33 14.35
CA TRP A 145 3.32 -9.20 15.53
C TRP A 145 3.67 -8.47 16.81
N ASN A 146 4.54 -7.46 16.76
CA ASN A 146 4.82 -6.59 17.91
C ASN A 146 3.54 -5.89 18.38
N PHE A 147 2.76 -5.29 17.48
CA PHE A 147 1.50 -4.62 17.84
C PHE A 147 0.40 -5.60 18.27
N ASN A 148 0.30 -6.76 17.62
CA ASN A 148 -0.70 -7.77 17.97
C ASN A 148 -0.43 -8.42 19.35
N ALA A 149 0.81 -8.38 19.83
CA ALA A 149 1.18 -8.85 21.17
C ALA A 149 0.86 -7.84 22.29
N ILE A 150 0.56 -6.57 21.96
CA ILE A 150 0.21 -5.54 22.94
C ILE A 150 -1.18 -5.86 23.51
N ALA A 151 -1.29 -5.91 24.83
CA ALA A 151 -2.56 -6.13 25.51
C ALA A 151 -3.56 -5.00 25.17
N GLN A 152 -4.74 -5.36 24.68
CA GLN A 152 -5.80 -4.38 24.35
C GLN A 152 -6.56 -3.88 25.59
N THR A 153 -6.22 -4.37 26.78
CA THR A 153 -6.89 -4.07 28.06
C THR A 153 -6.43 -2.77 28.71
N CYS A 154 -5.56 -1.99 28.05
CA CYS A 154 -5.08 -0.71 28.58
C CYS A 154 -5.97 0.50 28.21
N TYR A 155 -7.19 0.27 27.69
CA TYR A 155 -8.12 1.32 27.27
C TYR A 155 -9.41 1.37 28.10
N ASP A 156 -9.38 0.86 29.33
CA ASP A 156 -10.45 0.98 30.32
C ASP A 156 -10.31 2.27 31.16
#